data_AF-A0A9X3I0B4-F1
#
_entry.id   AF-A0A9X3I0B4-F1
#
_cell.length_a   1.000
_cell.length_b   1.000
_cell.length_c   1.000
_cell.angle_alpha   90.00
_cell.angle_beta   90.00
_cell.angle_gamma   90.00
#
_symmetry.space_group_name_H-M   'P 1'
#
loop_
_entity.id
_entity.type
_entity.pdbx_description
1 polymer ?
#
loop_
_entity_poly.entity_id
_entity_poly.type
_entity_poly.pdbx_seq_one_letter_code
_entity_poly.pdbx_strand_id
1 'polypeptide(L)'
;MEAIELRRRLVDYINKADETVLKEVQALVENYENDSIVAYTVKGKPLNREEFQKENSEAEAEYKKGNFSTQDQLEEEVRNWRK
;
A
#
# COMPACT_ATOMS: atom_id res chain seq x y z
N MET A 1 -23.22 20.85 2.13
CA MET A 1 -23.21 21.92 1.10
C MET A 1 -21.78 22.33 0.77
N GLU A 2 -20.95 22.66 1.77
CA GLU A 2 -19.54 23.08 1.60
C GLU A 2 -18.66 22.11 0.76
N ALA A 3 -18.69 20.81 1.04
CA ALA A 3 -17.89 19.82 0.30
C ALA A 3 -18.29 19.69 -1.19
N ILE A 4 -19.56 19.97 -1.53
CA ILE A 4 -20.07 19.91 -2.90
C ILE A 4 -19.55 21.12 -3.69
N GLU A 5 -19.59 22.31 -3.08
CA GLU A 5 -19.06 23.54 -3.68
C GLU A 5 -17.54 23.51 -3.84
N LEU A 6 -16.83 22.92 -2.88
CA LEU A 6 -15.39 22.70 -2.97
C LEU A 6 -15.05 21.78 -4.15
N ARG A 7 -15.75 20.64 -4.26
CA ARG A 7 -15.57 19.70 -5.38
C ARG A 7 -15.82 20.36 -6.72
N ARG A 8 -16.88 21.16 -6.85
CA ARG A 8 -17.21 21.86 -8.10
C ARG A 8 -16.10 22.82 -8.50
N ARG A 9 -15.61 23.63 -7.56
CA ARG A 9 -14.50 24.57 -7.80
C ARG A 9 -13.23 23.84 -8.23
N LEU A 10 -12.85 22.76 -7.55
CA LEU A 10 -11.67 21.97 -7.92
C LEU A 10 -11.75 21.40 -9.34
N VAL A 11 -12.91 20.84 -9.72
CA VAL A 11 -13.13 20.35 -11.10
C VAL A 11 -13.02 21.48 -12.12
N ASP A 12 -13.60 22.66 -11.83
CA ASP A 12 -13.49 23.82 -12.72
C ASP A 12 -12.04 24.32 -12.88
N TYR A 13 -11.22 24.25 -11.83
CA TYR A 13 -9.80 24.58 -11.87
C TYR A 13 -9.00 23.55 -12.68
N ILE A 14 -9.19 22.26 -12.43
CA ILE A 14 -8.51 21.16 -13.14
C ILE A 14 -8.78 21.26 -14.65
N ASN A 15 -10.03 21.54 -15.05
CA ASN A 15 -10.40 21.65 -16.47
C ASN A 15 -9.75 22.83 -17.20
N LYS A 16 -9.19 23.80 -16.48
CA LYS A 16 -8.56 25.01 -17.04
C LYS A 16 -7.05 25.08 -16.79
N ALA A 17 -6.52 24.17 -15.97
CA ALA A 17 -5.13 24.16 -15.57
C ALA A 17 -4.21 23.75 -16.73
N ASP A 18 -2.98 24.26 -16.72
CA ASP A 18 -1.92 23.77 -17.59
C ASP A 18 -1.32 22.45 -17.08
N GLU A 19 -0.52 21.81 -17.91
CA GLU A 19 0.09 20.51 -17.60
C GLU A 19 0.99 20.56 -16.35
N THR A 20 1.66 21.68 -16.08
CA THR A 20 2.53 21.84 -14.91
C THR A 20 1.71 21.79 -13.63
N VAL A 21 0.63 22.57 -13.57
CA VAL A 21 -0.29 22.58 -12.41
C VAL A 21 -0.94 21.21 -12.22
N LEU A 22 -1.33 20.54 -13.31
CA LEU A 22 -1.91 19.19 -13.24
C LEU A 22 -0.93 18.16 -12.64
N LYS A 23 0.36 18.23 -13.00
CA LYS A 23 1.39 17.36 -12.43
C LYS A 23 1.59 17.59 -10.93
N GLU A 24 1.56 18.83 -10.48
CA GLU A 24 1.66 19.16 -9.05
C GLU A 24 0.47 18.62 -8.26
N VAL A 25 -0.75 18.82 -8.77
CA VAL A 25 -1.98 18.30 -8.15
C VAL A 25 -1.97 16.76 -8.13
N GLN A 26 -1.53 16.13 -9.22
CA GLN A 26 -1.38 14.68 -9.29
C GLN A 26 -0.42 14.17 -8.21
N ALA A 27 0.77 14.76 -8.10
CA ALA A 27 1.75 14.39 -7.08
C ALA A 27 1.20 14.56 -5.65
N LEU A 28 0.43 15.63 -5.40
CA LEU A 28 -0.20 15.85 -4.10
C LEU A 28 -1.22 14.74 -3.77
N VAL A 29 -2.06 14.35 -4.73
CA VAL A 29 -3.06 13.29 -4.55
C VAL A 29 -2.37 11.94 -4.37
N GLU A 30 -1.37 11.63 -5.18
CA GLU A 30 -0.59 10.39 -5.09
C GLU A 30 0.10 10.27 -3.72
N ASN A 31 0.69 11.35 -3.22
CA ASN A 31 1.29 11.37 -1.87
C ASN A 31 0.24 11.14 -0.78
N TYR A 32 -0.92 11.79 -0.88
CA TYR A 32 -2.01 11.60 0.08
C TYR A 32 -2.52 10.16 0.11
N GLU A 33 -2.62 9.51 -1.05
CA GLU A 33 -2.99 8.09 -1.14
C GLU A 33 -1.89 7.17 -0.61
N ASN A 34 -0.63 7.48 -0.89
CA ASN A 34 0.51 6.68 -0.47
C ASN A 34 0.74 6.74 1.04
N ASP A 35 0.48 7.87 1.70
CA ASP A 35 0.65 8.05 3.14
C ASP A 35 -0.46 7.35 3.97
N SER A 36 -1.51 6.86 3.32
CA SER A 36 -2.58 6.13 4.01
C SER A 36 -2.10 4.75 4.50
N ILE A 37 -2.38 4.45 5.77
CA ILE A 37 -2.10 3.12 6.34
C ILE A 37 -3.13 2.13 5.79
N VAL A 38 -2.65 1.11 5.08
CA VAL A 38 -3.49 0.09 4.43
C VAL A 38 -3.39 -1.30 5.07
N ALA A 39 -2.33 -1.57 5.84
CA ALA A 39 -2.10 -2.86 6.48
C ALA A 39 -1.22 -2.73 7.74
N TYR A 40 -1.06 -3.85 8.46
CA TYR A 40 -0.13 -3.98 9.58
C TYR A 40 0.68 -5.27 9.46
N THR A 41 1.96 -5.23 9.82
CA THR A 41 2.82 -6.42 9.91
C THR A 41 2.43 -7.31 11.10
N VAL A 42 2.95 -8.54 11.16
CA VAL A 42 2.78 -9.45 12.32
C VAL A 42 3.31 -8.89 13.64
N LYS A 43 4.19 -7.88 13.58
CA LYS A 43 4.70 -7.14 14.75
C LYS A 43 3.90 -5.86 15.06
N GLY A 44 2.82 -5.60 14.33
CA GLY A 44 1.97 -4.42 14.49
C GLY A 44 2.53 -3.13 13.88
N LYS A 45 3.60 -3.19 13.07
CA LYS A 45 4.08 -2.01 12.33
C LYS A 45 3.03 -1.64 11.26
N PRO A 46 2.54 -0.39 11.20
CA PRO A 46 1.66 0.04 10.12
C PRO A 46 2.42 0.08 8.80
N LEU A 47 1.72 -0.27 7.71
CA LEU A 47 2.24 -0.23 6.35
C LEU A 47 1.42 0.74 5.52
N ASN A 48 2.11 1.62 4.82
CA ASN A 48 1.52 2.46 3.81
C ASN A 48 1.36 1.68 2.48
N ARG A 49 0.73 2.28 1.45
CA ARG A 49 0.42 1.55 0.21
C ARG A 49 1.68 1.03 -0.51
N GLU A 50 2.72 1.84 -0.59
CA GLU A 50 3.98 1.47 -1.25
C GLU A 50 4.70 0.34 -0.51
N GLU A 51 4.80 0.45 0.82
CA GLU A 51 5.40 -0.59 1.67
C GLU A 51 4.64 -1.92 1.56
N PHE A 52 3.31 -1.87 1.57
CA PHE A 52 2.48 -3.07 1.41
C PHE A 52 2.68 -3.74 0.05
N GLN A 53 2.69 -2.98 -1.04
CA GLN A 53 2.93 -3.53 -2.38
C GLN A 53 4.32 -4.14 -2.51
N LYS A 54 5.32 -3.54 -1.87
CA LYS A 54 6.67 -4.08 -1.81
C LYS A 54 6.71 -5.41 -1.06
N GLU A 55 6.13 -5.49 0.14
CA GLU A 55 6.08 -6.75 0.91
C GLU A 55 5.34 -7.86 0.12
N ASN A 56 4.25 -7.54 -0.56
CA ASN A 56 3.52 -8.50 -1.38
C ASN A 56 4.36 -9.00 -2.57
N SER A 57 5.09 -8.10 -3.24
CA SER A 57 5.97 -8.45 -4.36
C SER A 57 7.13 -9.34 -3.90
N GLU A 58 7.69 -9.08 -2.72
CA GLU A 58 8.71 -9.92 -2.10
C GLU A 58 8.14 -11.32 -1.76
N ALA A 59 6.95 -11.39 -1.16
CA ALA A 59 6.29 -12.65 -0.85
C ALA A 59 6.00 -13.50 -2.10
N GLU A 60 5.54 -12.89 -3.20
CA GLU A 60 5.36 -13.58 -4.48
C GLU A 60 6.68 -14.11 -5.06
N ALA A 61 7.77 -13.35 -4.93
CA ALA A 61 9.08 -13.77 -5.39
C ALA A 61 9.61 -14.96 -4.56
N GLU A 62 9.45 -14.93 -3.24
CA GLU A 62 9.82 -16.03 -2.35
C GLU A 62 8.99 -17.29 -2.64
N TYR A 63 7.68 -17.14 -2.85
CA TYR A 63 6.81 -18.24 -3.28
C TYR A 63 7.30 -18.88 -4.58
N LYS A 64 7.63 -18.07 -5.60
CA LYS A 64 8.15 -18.55 -6.90
C LYS A 64 9.50 -19.25 -6.78
N LYS A 65 10.34 -18.85 -5.82
CA LYS A 65 11.62 -19.53 -5.52
C LYS A 65 11.45 -20.82 -4.73
N GLY A 66 10.24 -21.12 -4.22
CA GLY A 66 9.98 -22.25 -3.34
C GLY A 66 10.31 -21.98 -1.88
N ASN A 67 10.52 -20.72 -1.50
CA ASN A 67 10.81 -20.31 -0.13
C ASN A 67 9.49 -20.14 0.66
N PHE A 68 8.74 -21.22 0.77
CA PHE A 68 7.54 -21.33 1.59
C PHE A 68 7.58 -22.64 2.39
N SER A 69 6.92 -22.65 3.55
CA SER A 69 6.67 -23.88 4.29
C SER A 69 5.23 -24.33 4.06
N THR A 70 5.03 -25.63 3.90
CA THR A 70 3.70 -26.23 3.97
C THR A 70 3.25 -26.32 5.42
N GLN A 71 1.96 -26.54 5.63
CA GLN A 71 1.41 -26.76 6.97
C GLN A 71 2.13 -27.91 7.71
N ASP A 72 2.39 -29.03 7.03
CA ASP A 72 3.06 -30.18 7.63
C ASP A 72 4.50 -29.86 8.05
N GLN A 73 5.24 -29.12 7.22
CA GLN A 73 6.60 -28.66 7.52
C GLN A 73 6.61 -27.73 8.74
N LEU A 74 5.66 -26.78 8.79
CA LEU A 74 5.53 -25.87 9.92
C LEU A 74 5.19 -26.62 11.22
N GLU A 75 4.31 -27.63 11.17
CA GLU A 75 3.99 -28.44 12.34
C GLU A 75 5.19 -29.24 12.86
N GLU A 76 6.05 -29.74 11.97
CA GLU A 76 7.30 -30.40 12.36
C GLU A 76 8.29 -29.43 13.02
N GLU A 77 8.46 -28.22 12.45
CA GLU A 77 9.29 -27.17 13.05
C GLU A 77 8.80 -26.78 14.45
N VAL A 78 7.49 -26.54 14.61
CA VAL A 78 6.88 -26.15 15.90
C VAL A 78 7.07 -27.23 16.96
N ARG A 79 7.01 -28.53 16.60
CA ARG A 79 7.30 -29.63 17.52
C ARG A 79 8.74 -29.57 18.05
N ASN A 80 9.68 -29.10 17.24
CA ASN A 80 11.09 -28.99 17.60
C ASN A 80 11.41 -27.73 18.43
N TRP A 81 10.53 -26.73 18.50
CA TRP A 81 10.76 -25.51 19.30
C TRP A 81 10.65 -25.70 20.82
N ARG A 82 10.08 -26.82 21.29
CA ARG A 82 9.87 -27.11 22.72
C ARG A 82 10.92 -28.05 23.33
N LYS A 83 11.97 -28.40 22.58
CA LYS A 83 13.15 -29.12 23.09
C LYS A 83 14.25 -28.13 23.44
#